data_AF-X0WPF3-F1
#
_entry.id   AF-X0WPF3-F1
#
_cell.length_a   1.000
_cell.length_b   1.000
_cell.length_c   1.000
_cell.angle_alpha   90.00
_cell.angle_beta   90.00
_cell.angle_gamma   90.00
#
_symmetry.space_group_name_H-M   'P 1'
#
loop_
_entity.id
_entity.type
_entity.pdbx_description
1 polymer ?
#
loop_
_entity_poly.entity_id
_entity_poly.type
_entity_poly.pdbx_seq_one_letter_code
_entity_poly.pdbx_strand_id
1 'polypeptide(L)'
;NISSVAAAADTFRAAAIEQLSYHMQNVGIRVIKHAYKSDPASVAFDAIQHAKAKNVDVVLVDTAGRQVSNKNLMREMQKIVKVAEPDLILFIGDSLAGNDALNQAKEFNKSVGIDANILTKFDADAKGGAALSISYETKKPILFIGVGQGYDDLEPFNTKLFISNILGINED
;
A
#
# COMPACT_ATOMS: atom_id res chain seq x y z
N ASN A 1 -14.74 -12.77 10.51
CA ASN A 1 -13.43 -12.85 9.83
C ASN A 1 -13.64 -12.63 8.36
N ILE A 2 -12.95 -11.65 7.81
CA ILE A 2 -12.90 -11.39 6.36
C ILE A 2 -11.85 -12.35 5.80
N SER A 3 -12.22 -13.22 4.87
CA SER A 3 -11.30 -14.13 4.21
C SER A 3 -10.50 -13.40 3.13
N SER A 4 -9.20 -13.67 3.05
CA SER A 4 -8.28 -12.92 2.20
C SER A 4 -7.35 -13.81 1.40
N VAL A 5 -6.98 -13.36 0.20
CA VAL A 5 -5.89 -13.89 -0.62
C VAL A 5 -5.00 -12.75 -1.10
N ALA A 6 -3.70 -12.97 -1.18
CA ALA A 6 -2.75 -11.98 -1.69
C ALA A 6 -2.22 -12.36 -3.08
N ALA A 7 -1.89 -11.37 -3.89
CA ALA A 7 -1.25 -11.50 -5.20
C ALA A 7 0.15 -10.88 -5.15
N ALA A 8 1.18 -11.66 -5.44
CA ALA A 8 2.57 -11.18 -5.48
C ALA A 8 2.87 -10.54 -6.85
N ALA A 9 2.44 -9.29 -7.04
CA ALA A 9 2.56 -8.57 -8.31
C ALA A 9 3.89 -7.80 -8.48
N ASP A 10 4.78 -7.74 -7.48
CA ASP A 10 6.21 -7.40 -7.71
C ASP A 10 6.96 -8.60 -8.34
N THR A 11 6.73 -8.82 -9.63
CA THR A 11 7.36 -9.94 -10.37
C THR A 11 8.80 -9.67 -10.78
N PHE A 12 9.31 -8.45 -10.55
CA PHE A 12 10.67 -8.01 -10.91
C PHE A 12 11.70 -8.25 -9.82
N ARG A 13 11.25 -8.56 -8.60
CA ARG A 13 12.13 -8.88 -7.46
C ARG A 13 11.74 -10.22 -6.85
N ALA A 14 12.54 -11.26 -7.12
CA ALA A 14 12.30 -12.59 -6.55
C ALA A 14 12.20 -12.55 -5.01
N ALA A 15 13.08 -11.78 -4.36
CA ALA A 15 13.06 -11.57 -2.91
C ALA A 15 11.77 -10.89 -2.41
N ALA A 16 11.09 -10.06 -3.22
CA ALA A 16 9.83 -9.44 -2.81
C ALA A 16 8.69 -10.48 -2.76
N ILE A 17 8.63 -11.38 -3.74
CA ILE A 17 7.66 -12.50 -3.74
C ILE A 17 7.86 -13.39 -2.52
N GLU A 18 9.12 -13.71 -2.18
CA GLU A 18 9.46 -14.51 -1.00
C GLU A 18 9.11 -13.79 0.30
N GLN A 19 9.44 -12.51 0.42
CA GLN A 19 9.11 -11.67 1.57
C GLN A 19 7.60 -11.62 1.81
N LEU A 20 6.80 -11.34 0.77
CA LEU A 20 5.35 -11.35 0.85
C LEU A 20 4.83 -12.73 1.26
N SER A 21 5.36 -13.81 0.66
CA SER A 21 4.97 -15.19 0.99
C SER A 21 5.21 -15.51 2.46
N TYR A 22 6.35 -15.10 3.01
CA TYR A 22 6.70 -15.29 4.41
C TYR A 22 5.73 -14.55 5.35
N HIS A 23 5.48 -13.26 5.10
CA HIS A 23 4.57 -12.48 5.94
C HIS A 23 3.13 -13.01 5.88
N MET A 24 2.63 -13.31 4.67
CA MET A 24 1.28 -13.83 4.47
C MET A 24 1.10 -15.21 5.12
N GLN A 25 2.13 -16.07 5.09
CA GLN A 25 2.11 -17.35 5.82
C GLN A 25 1.96 -17.15 7.33
N ASN A 26 2.67 -16.18 7.91
CA ASN A 26 2.59 -15.90 9.36
C ASN A 26 1.22 -15.38 9.81
N VAL A 27 0.44 -14.76 8.90
CA VAL A 27 -0.92 -14.28 9.16
C VAL A 27 -2.01 -15.18 8.55
N GLY A 28 -1.64 -16.37 8.05
CA GLY A 28 -2.60 -17.37 7.54
C GLY A 28 -3.26 -17.01 6.19
N ILE A 29 -2.66 -16.11 5.40
CA ILE A 29 -3.16 -15.67 4.10
C ILE A 29 -2.47 -16.43 2.96
N ARG A 30 -3.26 -16.94 2.01
CA ARG A 30 -2.73 -17.60 0.81
C ARG A 30 -2.15 -16.56 -0.15
N VAL A 31 -1.02 -16.88 -0.79
CA VAL A 31 -0.42 -16.06 -1.84
C VAL A 31 -0.53 -16.73 -3.21
N ILE A 32 -1.07 -16.01 -4.18
CA ILE A 32 -1.00 -16.33 -5.61
C ILE A 32 0.23 -15.63 -6.18
N LYS A 33 1.10 -16.41 -6.83
CA LYS A 33 2.37 -15.95 -7.38
C LYS A 33 2.74 -16.75 -8.61
N HIS A 34 3.37 -16.10 -9.58
CA HIS A 34 3.92 -16.73 -10.78
C HIS A 34 5.44 -16.80 -10.73
N ALA A 35 6.04 -17.35 -11.78
CA ALA A 35 7.49 -17.33 -11.95
C ALA A 35 8.02 -15.89 -12.03
N TYR A 36 9.29 -15.71 -11.65
CA TYR A 36 10.00 -14.45 -11.79
C TYR A 36 9.90 -13.89 -13.23
N LYS A 37 9.76 -12.56 -13.38
CA LYS A 37 9.52 -11.85 -14.67
C LYS A 37 8.21 -12.19 -15.38
N SER A 38 7.26 -12.83 -14.70
CA SER A 38 5.89 -12.94 -15.23
C SER A 38 5.19 -11.59 -15.27
N ASP A 39 4.10 -11.50 -16.03
CA ASP A 39 3.28 -10.29 -16.09
C ASP A 39 2.55 -10.02 -14.77
N PRO A 40 2.79 -8.88 -14.07
CA PRO A 40 2.12 -8.53 -12.81
C PRO A 40 0.59 -8.54 -12.89
N ALA A 41 0.03 -8.03 -13.98
CA ALA A 41 -1.41 -7.94 -14.17
C ALA A 41 -2.07 -9.32 -14.26
N SER A 42 -1.35 -10.31 -14.83
CA SER A 42 -1.81 -11.70 -14.87
C SER A 42 -1.86 -12.33 -13.46
N VAL A 43 -0.90 -12.01 -12.58
CA VAL A 43 -0.92 -12.49 -11.18
C VAL A 43 -2.13 -11.93 -10.42
N ALA A 44 -2.41 -10.62 -10.61
CA ALA A 44 -3.58 -9.98 -10.00
C ALA A 44 -4.89 -10.60 -10.51
N PHE A 45 -5.00 -10.82 -11.83
CA PHE A 45 -6.15 -11.47 -12.45
C PHE A 45 -6.40 -12.86 -11.86
N ASP A 46 -5.37 -13.71 -11.78
CA ASP A 46 -5.53 -15.07 -11.28
C ASP A 46 -5.88 -15.11 -9.80
N ALA A 47 -5.43 -14.13 -9.00
CA ALA A 47 -5.85 -13.98 -7.61
C ALA A 47 -7.34 -13.62 -7.49
N ILE A 48 -7.84 -12.73 -8.36
CA ILE A 48 -9.27 -12.39 -8.42
C ILE A 48 -10.11 -13.59 -8.85
N GLN A 49 -9.66 -14.33 -9.87
CA GLN A 49 -10.36 -15.54 -10.31
C GLN A 49 -10.37 -16.63 -9.23
N HIS A 50 -9.27 -16.79 -8.49
CA HIS A 50 -9.21 -17.66 -7.33
C HIS A 50 -10.21 -17.24 -6.26
N ALA A 51 -10.25 -15.96 -5.90
CA ALA A 51 -11.17 -15.43 -4.90
C ALA A 51 -12.64 -15.67 -5.29
N LYS A 52 -13.01 -15.36 -6.54
CA LYS A 52 -14.35 -15.63 -7.08
C LYS A 52 -14.70 -17.11 -7.03
N ALA A 53 -13.79 -18.00 -7.42
CA ALA A 53 -14.04 -19.45 -7.43
C ALA A 53 -14.13 -20.05 -6.02
N LYS A 54 -13.56 -19.40 -5.01
CA LYS A 54 -13.49 -19.86 -3.63
C LYS A 54 -14.35 -19.05 -2.65
N ASN A 55 -15.10 -18.06 -3.14
CA ASN A 55 -15.86 -17.11 -2.32
C ASN A 55 -14.98 -16.48 -1.23
N VAL A 56 -13.78 -16.01 -1.60
CA VAL A 56 -12.91 -15.22 -0.73
C VAL A 56 -13.33 -13.77 -0.80
N ASP A 57 -13.41 -13.10 0.34
CA ASP A 57 -13.98 -11.75 0.47
C ASP A 57 -13.05 -10.66 -0.10
N VAL A 58 -11.73 -10.79 0.12
CA VAL A 58 -10.75 -9.75 -0.21
C VAL A 58 -9.55 -10.30 -0.99
N VAL A 59 -9.12 -9.54 -2.00
CA VAL A 59 -7.85 -9.74 -2.71
C VAL A 59 -6.91 -8.58 -2.42
N LEU A 60 -5.72 -8.89 -1.91
CA LEU A 60 -4.66 -7.91 -1.67
C LEU A 60 -3.61 -8.01 -2.78
N VAL A 61 -3.47 -6.99 -3.61
CA VAL A 61 -2.47 -6.99 -4.70
C VAL A 61 -1.24 -6.19 -4.27
N ASP A 62 -0.13 -6.90 -4.01
CA ASP A 62 1.14 -6.27 -3.64
C ASP A 62 1.96 -5.93 -4.90
N THR A 63 2.12 -4.66 -5.20
CA THR A 63 2.74 -4.15 -6.43
C THR A 63 4.18 -3.67 -6.20
N ALA A 64 4.99 -3.59 -7.26
CA ALA A 64 6.35 -3.08 -7.15
C ALA A 64 6.42 -1.59 -6.75
N GLY A 65 7.26 -1.25 -5.77
CA GLY A 65 7.39 0.12 -5.22
C GLY A 65 8.59 0.94 -5.73
N ARG A 66 9.05 0.79 -6.98
CA ARG A 66 10.28 1.46 -7.47
C ARG A 66 10.09 2.97 -7.76
N GLN A 67 11.21 3.68 -7.98
CA GLN A 67 11.26 5.11 -8.32
C GLN A 67 10.23 5.50 -9.39
N VAL A 68 9.45 6.52 -9.04
CA VAL A 68 8.41 7.18 -9.82
C VAL A 68 8.87 7.66 -11.20
N SER A 69 10.16 7.99 -11.34
CA SER A 69 10.78 8.36 -12.61
C SER A 69 10.78 7.21 -13.64
N ASN A 70 10.49 5.98 -13.21
CA ASN A 70 10.41 4.81 -14.08
C ASN A 70 9.06 4.72 -14.79
N LYS A 71 9.03 5.20 -16.05
CA LYS A 71 7.86 5.10 -16.93
C LYS A 71 7.34 3.69 -17.15
N ASN A 72 8.20 2.66 -17.07
CA ASN A 72 7.76 1.28 -17.24
C ASN A 72 6.93 0.82 -16.05
N LEU A 73 7.35 1.18 -14.83
CA LEU A 73 6.59 0.89 -13.62
C LEU A 73 5.19 1.50 -13.69
N MET A 74 5.06 2.76 -14.08
CA MET A 74 3.75 3.42 -14.17
C MET A 74 2.82 2.74 -15.19
N ARG A 75 3.36 2.28 -16.33
CA ARG A 75 2.59 1.51 -17.32
C ARG A 75 2.14 0.16 -16.77
N GLU A 76 2.99 -0.52 -16.01
CA GLU A 76 2.63 -1.78 -15.36
C GLU A 76 1.53 -1.57 -14.31
N MET A 77 1.63 -0.53 -13.49
CA MET A 77 0.60 -0.16 -12.53
C MET A 77 -0.74 0.15 -13.21
N GLN A 78 -0.73 0.93 -14.29
CA GLN A 78 -1.92 1.20 -15.11
C GLN A 78 -2.52 -0.08 -15.69
N LYS A 79 -1.68 -1.02 -16.12
CA LYS A 79 -2.13 -2.32 -16.62
C LYS A 79 -2.76 -3.15 -15.51
N ILE A 80 -2.17 -3.18 -14.31
CA ILE A 80 -2.74 -3.87 -13.14
C ILE A 80 -4.11 -3.28 -12.82
N VAL A 81 -4.24 -1.95 -12.69
CA VAL A 81 -5.52 -1.30 -12.39
C VAL A 81 -6.57 -1.60 -13.46
N LYS A 82 -6.20 -1.57 -14.74
CA LYS A 82 -7.12 -1.91 -15.83
C LYS A 82 -7.60 -3.36 -15.79
N VAL A 83 -6.74 -4.30 -15.39
CA VAL A 83 -7.07 -5.74 -15.38
C VAL A 83 -7.77 -6.16 -14.10
N ALA A 84 -7.35 -5.58 -12.97
CA ALA A 84 -7.87 -5.91 -11.65
C ALA A 84 -9.15 -5.15 -11.30
N GLU A 85 -9.38 -3.98 -11.90
CA GLU A 85 -10.50 -3.08 -11.60
C GLU A 85 -10.72 -2.93 -10.08
N PRO A 86 -9.68 -2.52 -9.32
CA PRO A 86 -9.70 -2.58 -7.86
C PRO A 86 -10.76 -1.64 -7.26
N ASP A 87 -11.44 -2.12 -6.21
CA ASP A 87 -12.38 -1.29 -5.43
C ASP A 87 -11.68 -0.20 -4.61
N LEU A 88 -10.39 -0.40 -4.28
CA LEU A 88 -9.60 0.50 -3.46
C LEU A 88 -8.13 0.49 -3.88
N ILE A 89 -7.57 1.68 -4.16
CA ILE A 89 -6.14 1.87 -4.41
C ILE A 89 -5.51 2.62 -3.24
N LEU A 90 -4.55 1.96 -2.58
CA LEU A 90 -3.86 2.49 -1.40
C LEU A 90 -2.44 2.91 -1.73
N PHE A 91 -2.07 4.14 -1.38
CA PHE A 91 -0.69 4.58 -1.40
C PHE A 91 -0.02 4.32 -0.05
N ILE A 92 1.12 3.63 -0.06
CA ILE A 92 1.90 3.36 1.15
C ILE A 92 3.12 4.28 1.13
N GLY A 93 3.14 5.27 2.03
CA GLY A 93 4.21 6.26 2.15
C GLY A 93 5.12 6.00 3.35
N ASP A 94 6.41 6.28 3.21
CA ASP A 94 7.35 6.36 4.33
C ASP A 94 7.31 7.78 4.90
N SER A 95 6.92 7.94 6.17
CA SER A 95 6.85 9.26 6.81
C SER A 95 8.21 9.96 6.92
N LEU A 96 9.31 9.22 6.87
CA LEU A 96 10.66 9.78 6.96
C LEU A 96 11.22 10.22 5.60
N ALA A 97 10.59 9.82 4.49
CA ALA A 97 11.08 10.11 3.14
C ALA A 97 10.83 11.55 2.68
N GLY A 98 10.07 12.35 3.45
CA GLY A 98 9.85 13.78 3.19
C GLY A 98 9.33 14.06 1.77
N ASN A 99 10.05 14.89 1.02
CA ASN A 99 9.67 15.30 -0.34
C ASN A 99 9.62 14.14 -1.34
N ASP A 100 10.38 13.06 -1.11
CA ASP A 100 10.36 11.92 -2.01
C ASP A 100 8.98 11.27 -1.97
N ALA A 101 8.46 10.94 -0.78
CA ALA A 101 7.13 10.36 -0.62
C ALA A 101 6.03 11.25 -1.22
N LEU A 102 6.15 12.58 -1.07
CA LEU A 102 5.23 13.54 -1.67
C LEU A 102 5.21 13.45 -3.21
N ASN A 103 6.39 13.43 -3.83
CA ASN A 103 6.53 13.29 -5.28
C ASN A 103 5.99 11.93 -5.77
N GLN A 104 6.17 10.86 -5.00
CA GLN A 104 5.57 9.56 -5.33
C GLN A 104 4.06 9.63 -5.29
N ALA A 105 3.50 10.10 -4.17
CA ALA A 105 2.07 10.22 -3.99
C ALA A 105 1.42 11.00 -5.13
N LYS A 106 2.03 12.13 -5.54
CA LYS A 106 1.57 12.95 -6.67
C LYS A 106 1.49 12.19 -7.99
N GLU A 107 2.58 11.55 -8.39
CA GLU A 107 2.67 10.90 -9.70
C GLU A 107 1.86 9.60 -9.74
N PHE A 108 1.79 8.84 -8.65
CA PHE A 108 0.88 7.70 -8.55
C PHE A 108 -0.58 8.16 -8.62
N ASN A 109 -0.97 9.19 -7.87
CA ASN A 109 -2.34 9.71 -7.90
C ASN A 109 -2.74 10.16 -9.31
N LYS A 110 -1.82 10.84 -10.01
CA LYS A 110 -2.01 11.25 -11.40
C LYS A 110 -2.13 10.07 -12.37
N SER A 111 -1.36 9.00 -12.14
CA SER A 111 -1.23 7.89 -13.10
C SER A 111 -2.29 6.81 -12.96
N VAL A 112 -2.68 6.49 -11.73
CA VAL A 112 -3.61 5.39 -11.42
C VAL A 112 -4.80 5.79 -10.56
N GLY A 113 -4.77 6.96 -9.92
CA GLY A 113 -5.78 7.38 -8.95
C GLY A 113 -5.56 6.66 -7.61
N ILE A 114 -5.31 7.42 -6.55
CA ILE A 114 -5.25 6.88 -5.18
C ILE A 114 -6.59 7.16 -4.50
N ASP A 115 -7.07 6.24 -3.68
CA ASP A 115 -8.29 6.42 -2.89
C ASP A 115 -7.99 6.75 -1.44
N ALA A 116 -6.90 6.19 -0.89
CA ALA A 116 -6.46 6.50 0.45
C ALA A 116 -4.96 6.25 0.66
N ASN A 117 -4.44 6.75 1.77
CA ASN A 117 -3.04 6.65 2.15
C ASN A 117 -2.87 5.79 3.41
N ILE A 118 -1.73 5.10 3.48
CA ILE A 118 -1.19 4.48 4.69
C ILE A 118 0.22 5.03 4.86
N LEU A 119 0.58 5.45 6.07
CA LEU A 119 1.91 5.97 6.35
C LEU A 119 2.66 5.00 7.26
N THR A 120 3.93 4.78 6.99
CA THR A 120 4.79 3.86 7.76
C THR A 120 5.89 4.63 8.47
N LYS A 121 6.47 4.03 9.52
CA LYS A 121 7.51 4.64 10.37
C LYS A 121 7.04 5.95 11.01
N PHE A 122 5.75 6.00 11.35
CA PHE A 122 5.11 7.19 11.88
C PHE A 122 5.59 7.52 13.30
N ASP A 123 6.00 6.50 14.06
CA ASP A 123 6.66 6.62 15.36
C ASP A 123 7.94 7.47 15.34
N ALA A 124 8.64 7.48 14.20
CA ALA A 124 9.86 8.26 14.01
C ALA A 124 9.61 9.65 13.40
N ASP A 125 8.40 9.96 12.93
CA ASP A 125 8.04 11.29 12.39
C ASP A 125 7.57 12.23 13.51
N ALA A 126 8.54 12.80 14.22
CA ALA A 126 8.31 13.67 15.38
C ALA A 126 7.45 14.92 15.09
N LYS A 127 7.19 15.27 13.82
CA LYS A 127 6.46 16.49 13.44
C LYS A 127 5.14 16.22 12.71
N GLY A 128 4.88 14.99 12.28
CA GLY A 128 3.71 14.64 11.49
C GLY A 128 3.64 15.33 10.12
N GLY A 129 4.74 15.93 9.66
CA GLY A 129 4.76 16.78 8.48
C GLY A 129 4.49 16.00 7.19
N ALA A 130 4.90 14.73 7.14
CA ALA A 130 4.65 13.86 6.00
C ALA A 130 3.15 13.57 5.84
N ALA A 131 2.44 13.34 6.96
CA ALA A 131 1.01 13.06 6.94
C ALA A 131 0.20 14.23 6.37
N LEU A 132 0.46 15.44 6.84
CA LEU A 132 -0.13 16.66 6.29
C LEU A 132 0.19 16.82 4.80
N SER A 133 1.46 16.68 4.41
CA SER A 133 1.89 16.92 3.03
C SER A 133 1.27 15.91 2.06
N ILE A 134 1.31 14.62 2.39
CA ILE A 134 0.75 13.55 1.55
C ILE A 134 -0.77 13.68 1.45
N SER A 135 -1.46 13.93 2.57
CA SER A 135 -2.92 14.12 2.54
C SER A 135 -3.30 15.36 1.72
N TYR A 136 -2.54 16.45 1.84
CA TYR A 136 -2.76 17.66 1.06
C TYR A 136 -2.55 17.46 -0.45
N GLU A 137 -1.48 16.77 -0.85
CA GLU A 137 -1.16 16.53 -2.27
C GLU A 137 -2.12 15.52 -2.92
N THR A 138 -2.39 14.40 -2.24
CA THR A 138 -3.31 13.37 -2.77
C THR A 138 -4.77 13.82 -2.69
N LYS A 139 -5.10 14.68 -1.72
CA LYS A 139 -6.48 14.99 -1.30
C LYS A 139 -7.27 13.76 -0.88
N LYS A 140 -6.57 12.74 -0.37
CA LYS A 140 -7.13 11.47 0.08
C LYS A 140 -6.93 11.28 1.58
N PRO A 141 -7.85 10.57 2.25
CA PRO A 141 -7.72 10.29 3.67
C PRO A 141 -6.51 9.41 3.96
N ILE A 142 -5.98 9.52 5.17
CA ILE A 142 -5.06 8.53 5.74
C ILE A 142 -5.93 7.54 6.53
N LEU A 143 -5.82 6.24 6.22
CA LEU A 143 -6.60 5.20 6.90
C LEU A 143 -5.83 4.60 8.09
N PHE A 144 -4.54 4.33 7.88
CA PHE A 144 -3.70 3.64 8.86
C PHE A 144 -2.31 4.28 8.95
N ILE A 145 -1.68 4.08 10.10
CA ILE A 145 -0.29 4.40 10.38
C ILE A 145 0.45 3.17 10.90
N GLY A 146 1.67 2.95 10.43
CA GLY A 146 2.60 1.96 10.97
C GLY A 146 3.50 2.62 12.00
N VAL A 147 3.43 2.20 13.25
CA VAL A 147 4.16 2.75 14.40
C VAL A 147 5.29 1.82 14.90
N GLY A 148 5.65 0.82 14.08
CA GLY A 148 6.65 -0.18 14.42
C GLY A 148 6.90 -1.16 13.27
N GLN A 149 7.31 -2.38 13.61
CA GLN A 149 7.71 -3.42 12.65
C GLN A 149 6.95 -4.74 12.83
N GLY A 150 6.25 -4.93 13.95
CA GLY A 150 5.38 -6.06 14.21
C GLY A 150 4.08 -6.01 13.42
N TYR A 151 3.37 -7.14 13.36
CA TYR A 151 2.08 -7.23 12.66
C TYR A 151 0.97 -6.41 13.35
N ASP A 152 1.08 -6.24 14.67
CA ASP A 152 0.12 -5.46 15.47
C ASP A 152 0.43 -3.95 15.48
N ASP A 153 1.53 -3.52 14.85
CA ASP A 153 1.98 -2.12 14.84
C ASP A 153 1.33 -1.29 13.71
N LEU A 154 0.26 -1.80 13.08
CA LEU A 154 -0.56 -1.06 12.11
C LEU A 154 -1.84 -0.59 12.78
N GLU A 155 -1.93 0.71 13.03
CA GLU A 155 -3.03 1.33 13.78
C GLU A 155 -3.93 2.20 12.89
N PRO A 156 -5.25 2.27 13.15
CA PRO A 156 -6.11 3.25 12.50
C PRO A 156 -5.63 4.69 12.76
N PHE A 157 -5.62 5.52 11.72
CA PHE A 157 -5.19 6.90 11.87
C PHE A 157 -6.22 7.72 12.65
N ASN A 158 -5.80 8.27 13.80
CA ASN A 158 -6.64 9.14 14.62
C ASN A 158 -6.34 10.62 14.30
N THR A 159 -7.17 11.21 13.43
CA THR A 159 -7.04 12.62 13.03
C THR A 159 -7.11 13.59 14.21
N LYS A 160 -7.94 13.33 15.23
CA LYS A 160 -8.06 14.24 16.38
C LYS A 160 -6.78 14.26 17.18
N LEU A 161 -6.28 13.08 17.54
CA LEU A 161 -5.03 12.94 18.28
C LEU A 161 -3.86 13.56 17.50
N PHE A 162 -3.82 13.34 16.19
CA PHE A 162 -2.81 13.93 15.33
C PHE A 162 -2.82 15.47 15.36
N ILE A 163 -4.00 16.09 15.21
CA ILE A 163 -4.14 17.55 15.24
C ILE A 163 -3.79 18.10 16.63
N SER A 164 -4.24 17.46 17.71
CA SER A 164 -3.90 17.83 19.08
C SER A 164 -2.39 17.82 19.31
N ASN A 165 -1.69 16.77 18.86
CA ASN A 165 -0.24 16.65 18.98
C ASN A 165 0.50 17.75 18.21
N ILE A 166 0.06 18.09 16.99
CA ILE A 166 0.69 19.14 16.18
C ILE A 166 0.48 20.53 16.76
N LEU A 167 -0.70 20.80 17.32
CA LEU A 167 -1.03 22.08 17.92
C LEU A 167 -0.50 22.22 19.36
N GLY A 168 0.03 21.15 19.94
CA GLY A 168 0.48 21.11 21.34
C GLY A 168 -0.68 21.23 22.34
N ILE A 169 -1.90 20.86 21.93
CA ILE A 169 -3.10 20.88 22.77
C ILE A 169 -3.20 19.49 23.41
N ASN A 170 -2.41 19.26 24.45
CA ASN A 170 -2.62 18.09 25.30
C ASN A 170 -3.88 18.38 26.14
N GLU A 171 -4.95 17.63 25.94
CA GLU A 171 -6.03 17.57 26.92
C GLU A 171 -5.48 16.83 28.14
N ASP A 172 -5.24 17.58 29.22
CA ASP A 172 -5.05 17.04 30.57
C ASP A 172 -6.29 16.23 31.02
#